data_AF-A0A831SP93-F1
#
_entry.id   AF-A0A831SP93-F1
#
_cell.length_a   1.000
_cell.length_b   1.000
_cell.length_c   1.000
_cell.angle_alpha   90.00
_cell.angle_beta   90.00
_cell.angle_gamma   90.00
#
_symmetry.space_group_name_H-M   'P 1'
#
loop_
_entity.id
_entity.type
_entity.pdbx_description
1 polymer ?
#
loop_
_entity_poly.entity_id
_entity_poly.type
_entity_poly.pdbx_seq_one_letter_code
_entity_poly.pdbx_strand_id
1 'polypeptide(L)'
;MTFIKNSKRSNMSLYSQLKPKVIEWRKSRYPSDFPIISEILNYNYDSEMGNLRFLRKAQFEALETYWYLRLAEKTPHIFNLYKKIYVDPFELLKALNISISQENLIKDLIKIMSKGGGIESIFEKIKNDNNFVKKYRLESLKESLTLNYPSYILALAMGAGKTGLIGTIIATEFAMALEYPQNSHFVKNALVFAPGKTILGALKEISDVPYEKILPARLFKEFITSVKFTYTRDGEKDIPVIRGSNFNIIVTNTEKIRIQKQSISKSLIRNLFTDLSKEEEVKQEIANRRLQTIASLPNLAIFSDEAHHTYGQALDKELKRVRQTVDYLA
;
A
#
# COMPACT_ATOMS: atom_id res chain seq x y z
N MET A 1 -7.20 27.79 45.57
CA MET A 1 -6.77 28.80 44.58
C MET A 1 -6.30 28.05 43.35
N THR A 2 -7.13 28.08 42.30
CA THR A 2 -6.91 27.45 41.00
C THR A 2 -5.70 28.07 40.30
N PHE A 3 -4.84 27.26 39.69
CA PHE A 3 -4.34 27.52 38.33
C PHE A 3 -3.95 26.19 37.65
N ILE A 4 -4.48 26.05 36.45
CA ILE A 4 -4.39 24.92 35.52
C ILE A 4 -3.00 24.87 34.90
N LYS A 5 -2.44 23.66 34.70
CA LYS A 5 -1.56 23.41 33.55
C LYS A 5 -1.75 22.01 32.99
N ASN A 6 -2.68 21.92 32.04
CA ASN A 6 -2.75 20.88 31.03
C ASN A 6 -1.42 20.80 30.28
N SER A 7 -0.79 19.63 30.28
CA SER A 7 0.29 19.30 29.35
C SER A 7 0.40 17.78 29.15
N LYS A 8 -0.66 17.18 28.60
CA LYS A 8 -0.56 15.93 27.83
C LYS A 8 -0.99 16.24 26.39
N ARG A 9 -0.14 16.92 25.62
CA ARG A 9 -0.25 16.89 24.15
C ARG A 9 0.46 15.62 23.67
N SER A 10 -0.29 14.52 23.62
CA SER A 10 0.12 13.28 22.97
C SER A 10 0.56 13.58 21.53
N ASN A 11 1.69 13.01 21.08
CA ASN A 11 2.05 13.00 19.66
C ASN A 11 0.84 12.49 18.85
N MET A 12 0.16 13.37 18.11
CA MET A 12 -1.03 13.01 17.34
C MET A 12 -0.57 12.29 16.08
N SER A 13 -0.67 10.95 16.07
CA SER A 13 -0.39 10.15 14.87
C SER A 13 -1.42 10.43 13.78
N LEU A 14 -1.08 10.15 12.52
CA LEU A 14 -2.01 10.27 11.39
C LEU A 14 -3.33 9.54 11.67
N TYR A 15 -3.25 8.36 12.27
CA TYR A 15 -4.42 7.58 12.68
C TYR A 15 -5.33 8.32 13.67
N SER A 16 -4.75 8.99 14.67
CA SER A 16 -5.55 9.77 15.65
C SER A 16 -6.32 10.94 15.03
N GLN A 17 -5.83 11.48 13.91
CA GLN A 17 -6.48 12.56 13.17
C GLN A 17 -7.56 12.03 12.20
N LEU A 18 -7.32 10.87 11.58
CA LEU A 18 -8.28 10.25 10.67
C LEU A 18 -9.44 9.59 11.39
N LYS A 19 -9.19 8.90 12.51
CA LYS A 19 -10.20 8.14 13.25
C LYS A 19 -11.50 8.93 13.54
N PRO A 20 -11.47 10.16 14.11
CA PRO A 20 -12.70 10.90 14.36
C PRO A 20 -13.48 11.23 13.08
N LYS A 21 -12.78 11.56 11.99
CA LYS A 21 -13.40 11.86 10.69
C LYS A 21 -14.08 10.63 10.08
N VAL A 22 -13.44 9.47 10.19
CA VAL A 22 -14.00 8.19 9.74
C VAL A 22 -15.25 7.83 10.56
N ILE A 23 -15.22 8.04 11.88
CA ILE A 23 -16.39 7.83 12.76
C ILE A 23 -17.53 8.80 12.38
N GLU A 24 -17.22 10.06 12.10
CA GLU A 24 -18.22 11.03 11.64
C GLU A 24 -18.82 10.62 10.30
N TRP A 25 -17.99 10.17 9.35
CA TRP A 25 -18.44 9.64 8.06
C TRP A 25 -19.39 8.44 8.23
N ARG A 26 -19.09 7.52 9.16
CA ARG A 26 -20.01 6.43 9.56
C ARG A 26 -21.34 6.96 10.11
N LYS A 27 -21.29 7.88 11.07
CA LYS A 27 -22.51 8.44 11.70
C LYS A 27 -23.42 9.12 10.69
N SER A 28 -22.84 9.73 9.66
CA SER A 28 -23.55 10.33 8.52
C SER A 28 -24.00 9.30 7.48
N ARG A 29 -23.90 8.00 7.77
CA ARG A 29 -24.27 6.87 6.88
C ARG A 29 -23.46 6.79 5.58
N TYR A 30 -22.17 7.10 5.66
CA TYR A 30 -21.21 6.99 4.55
C TYR A 30 -21.62 7.79 3.30
N PRO A 31 -21.79 9.12 3.40
CA PRO A 31 -22.11 9.94 2.23
C PRO A 31 -21.03 9.75 1.15
N SER A 32 -21.46 9.45 -0.08
CA SER A 32 -20.59 9.20 -1.22
C SER A 32 -21.37 9.35 -2.53
N ASP A 33 -20.68 9.75 -3.60
CA ASP A 33 -21.19 9.71 -4.97
C ASP A 33 -21.45 8.26 -5.46
N PHE A 34 -20.95 7.27 -4.72
CA PHE A 34 -21.09 5.84 -4.99
C PHE A 34 -21.87 5.16 -3.86
N PRO A 35 -23.22 5.22 -3.85
CA PRO A 35 -24.04 4.76 -2.73
C PRO A 35 -23.83 3.30 -2.33
N ILE A 36 -23.34 2.47 -3.25
CA ILE A 36 -23.15 1.03 -3.05
C ILE A 36 -22.08 0.75 -1.99
N ILE A 37 -21.14 1.66 -1.76
CA ILE A 37 -20.20 1.49 -0.64
C ILE A 37 -20.90 1.54 0.72
N SER A 38 -21.93 2.38 0.85
CA SER A 38 -22.71 2.48 2.08
C SER A 38 -23.48 1.19 2.31
N GLU A 39 -24.04 0.58 1.26
CA GLU A 39 -24.66 -0.74 1.32
C GLU A 39 -23.69 -1.80 1.84
N ILE A 40 -22.49 -1.89 1.25
CA ILE A 40 -21.44 -2.85 1.65
C ILE A 40 -21.00 -2.64 3.11
N LEU A 41 -20.74 -1.40 3.52
CA LEU A 41 -20.26 -1.12 4.88
C LEU A 41 -21.35 -1.37 5.93
N ASN A 42 -22.60 -0.99 5.64
CA ASN A 42 -23.75 -1.29 6.52
C ASN A 42 -24.10 -2.78 6.53
N TYR A 43 -23.83 -3.52 5.44
CA TYR A 43 -23.98 -4.97 5.44
C TYR A 43 -23.00 -5.62 6.44
N ASN A 44 -21.82 -5.05 6.66
CA ASN A 44 -20.82 -5.60 7.59
C ASN A 44 -20.99 -5.13 9.04
N TYR A 45 -21.74 -4.05 9.28
CA TYR A 45 -21.92 -3.44 10.59
C TYR A 45 -23.40 -3.12 10.85
N ASP A 46 -23.97 -3.82 11.83
CA ASP A 46 -25.31 -3.54 12.32
C ASP A 46 -25.28 -2.30 13.22
N SER A 47 -25.87 -1.21 12.73
CA SER A 47 -25.89 0.06 13.45
C SER A 47 -26.85 0.10 14.63
N GLU A 48 -27.88 -0.76 14.64
CA GLU A 48 -28.86 -0.84 15.71
C GLU A 48 -28.32 -1.65 16.89
N MET A 49 -27.66 -2.78 16.60
CA MET A 49 -27.07 -3.65 17.63
C MET A 49 -25.61 -3.32 17.96
N GLY A 50 -24.95 -2.48 17.16
CA GLY A 50 -23.52 -2.15 17.32
C GLY A 50 -22.58 -3.34 17.05
N ASN A 51 -23.07 -4.36 16.35
CA ASN A 51 -22.37 -5.64 16.17
C ASN A 51 -21.88 -5.80 14.73
N LEU A 52 -20.76 -6.51 14.60
CA LEU A 52 -20.18 -6.88 13.30
C LEU A 52 -20.72 -8.23 12.86
N ARG A 53 -20.96 -8.39 11.55
CA ARG A 53 -21.46 -9.67 11.01
C ARG A 53 -20.38 -10.73 10.92
N PHE A 54 -19.33 -10.46 10.15
CA PHE A 54 -18.24 -11.41 9.92
C PHE A 54 -16.87 -10.83 10.27
N LEU A 55 -16.59 -9.61 9.82
CA LEU A 55 -15.30 -8.96 10.03
C LEU A 55 -15.04 -8.72 11.52
N ARG A 56 -13.80 -8.95 11.94
CA ARG A 56 -13.34 -8.53 13.27
C ARG A 56 -13.27 -7.02 13.32
N LYS A 57 -13.38 -6.45 14.53
CA LYS A 57 -13.35 -4.98 14.75
C LYS A 57 -12.18 -4.29 14.06
N ALA A 58 -10.96 -4.81 14.21
CA ALA A 58 -9.77 -4.24 13.58
C ALA A 58 -9.81 -4.31 12.04
N GLN A 59 -10.38 -5.37 11.46
CA GLN A 59 -10.54 -5.52 10.01
C GLN A 59 -11.58 -4.52 9.49
N PHE A 60 -12.72 -4.39 10.18
CA PHE A 60 -13.76 -3.44 9.79
C PHE A 60 -13.29 -1.98 9.89
N GLU A 61 -12.65 -1.59 10.99
CA GLU A 61 -12.08 -0.24 11.15
C GLU A 61 -11.05 0.06 10.04
N ALA A 62 -10.24 -0.93 9.63
CA ALA A 62 -9.28 -0.78 8.56
C ALA A 62 -9.94 -0.66 7.18
N LEU A 63 -10.95 -1.50 6.90
CA LEU A 63 -11.75 -1.43 5.66
C LEU A 63 -12.45 -0.08 5.53
N GLU A 64 -13.03 0.41 6.62
CA GLU A 64 -13.72 1.70 6.64
C GLU A 64 -12.74 2.86 6.45
N THR A 65 -11.59 2.82 7.13
CA THR A 65 -10.54 3.83 6.92
C THR A 65 -10.04 3.81 5.49
N TYR A 66 -9.87 2.62 4.90
CA TYR A 66 -9.52 2.46 3.49
C TYR A 66 -10.53 3.15 2.58
N TRP A 67 -11.82 2.87 2.73
CA TRP A 67 -12.87 3.46 1.89
C TRP A 67 -13.07 4.96 2.12
N TYR A 68 -12.86 5.44 3.34
CA TYR A 68 -12.80 6.88 3.63
C TYR A 68 -11.67 7.55 2.85
N LEU A 69 -10.45 6.97 2.91
CA LEU A 69 -9.31 7.48 2.13
C LEU A 69 -9.57 7.42 0.63
N ARG A 70 -10.23 6.34 0.18
CA ARG A 70 -10.52 6.08 -1.22
C ARG A 70 -11.51 7.10 -1.81
N LEU A 71 -12.62 7.35 -1.11
CA LEU A 71 -13.76 8.12 -1.64
C LEU A 71 -13.81 9.54 -1.09
N ALA A 72 -13.72 9.71 0.24
CA ALA A 72 -13.85 11.04 0.85
C ALA A 72 -12.57 11.87 0.66
N GLU A 73 -11.40 11.25 0.80
CA GLU A 73 -10.11 11.92 0.58
C GLU A 73 -9.61 11.79 -0.87
N LYS A 74 -10.30 11.01 -1.72
CA LYS A 74 -9.99 10.80 -3.15
C LYS A 74 -8.59 10.21 -3.40
N THR A 75 -8.22 9.20 -2.61
CA THR A 75 -6.97 8.42 -2.75
C THR A 75 -5.70 9.29 -2.78
N PRO A 76 -5.45 10.14 -1.76
CA PRO A 76 -4.35 11.09 -1.79
C PRO A 76 -2.99 10.37 -1.64
N HIS A 77 -1.94 10.91 -2.27
CA HIS A 77 -0.58 10.54 -1.89
C HIS A 77 -0.37 10.81 -0.40
N ILE A 78 0.37 9.91 0.27
CA ILE A 78 0.53 9.96 1.72
C ILE A 78 1.03 11.32 2.19
N PHE A 79 2.02 11.90 1.51
CA PHE A 79 2.54 13.21 1.87
C PHE A 79 1.51 14.35 1.73
N ASN A 80 0.67 14.31 0.70
CA ASN A 80 -0.42 15.29 0.52
C ASN A 80 -1.45 15.17 1.65
N LEU A 81 -1.72 13.95 2.11
CA LEU A 81 -2.59 13.71 3.27
C LEU A 81 -1.98 14.29 4.55
N TYR A 82 -0.68 14.11 4.78
CA TYR A 82 0.02 14.75 5.90
C TYR A 82 -0.05 16.28 5.82
N LYS A 83 0.23 16.88 4.66
CA LYS A 83 0.11 18.34 4.47
C LYS A 83 -1.31 18.86 4.74
N LYS A 84 -2.34 18.12 4.34
CA LYS A 84 -3.75 18.49 4.57
C LYS A 84 -4.13 18.44 6.04
N ILE A 85 -3.58 17.48 6.80
CA ILE A 85 -3.93 17.26 8.21
C ILE A 85 -3.11 18.14 9.15
N TYR A 86 -1.81 18.30 8.90
CA TYR A 86 -0.91 19.08 9.73
C TYR A 86 -0.67 20.44 9.10
N VAL A 87 -1.55 21.41 9.42
CA VAL A 87 -1.46 22.79 8.95
C VAL A 87 -0.26 23.53 9.57
N ASP A 88 0.07 23.19 10.82
CA ASP A 88 1.24 23.74 11.49
C ASP A 88 2.53 23.09 10.95
N PRO A 89 3.50 23.87 10.43
CA PRO A 89 4.74 23.34 9.87
C PRO A 89 5.57 22.54 10.86
N PHE A 90 5.59 22.93 12.13
CA PHE A 90 6.37 22.25 13.17
C PHE A 90 5.76 20.89 13.50
N GLU A 91 4.43 20.82 13.68
CA GLU A 91 3.72 19.55 13.87
C GLU A 91 3.84 18.64 12.64
N LEU A 92 3.86 19.18 11.41
CA LEU A 92 4.11 18.39 10.19
C LEU A 92 5.52 17.77 10.20
N LEU A 93 6.57 18.56 10.45
CA LEU A 93 7.95 18.04 10.51
C LEU A 93 8.08 16.96 11.58
N LYS A 94 7.46 17.19 12.75
CA LYS A 94 7.43 16.25 13.86
C LYS A 94 6.68 14.96 13.51
N ALA A 95 5.53 15.06 12.84
CA ALA A 95 4.74 13.91 12.40
C ALA A 95 5.46 13.07 11.33
N LEU A 96 6.32 13.69 10.51
CA LEU A 96 7.19 13.03 9.54
C LEU A 96 8.48 12.47 10.15
N ASN A 97 8.60 12.49 11.48
CA ASN A 97 9.76 12.01 12.23
C ASN A 97 11.08 12.72 11.87
N ILE A 98 11.00 13.96 11.39
CA ILE A 98 12.17 14.83 11.22
C ILE A 98 12.55 15.27 12.64
N SER A 99 13.43 14.50 13.29
CA SER A 99 13.82 14.68 14.68
C SER A 99 14.46 16.04 14.92
N ILE A 100 13.65 16.98 15.40
CA ILE A 100 14.04 18.30 15.90
C ILE A 100 14.95 18.17 17.14
N SER A 101 15.18 16.96 17.65
CA SER A 101 16.12 16.69 18.74
C SER A 101 17.60 16.75 18.33
N GLN A 102 17.92 16.75 17.03
CA GLN A 102 19.30 16.92 16.55
C GLN A 102 19.60 18.41 16.32
N GLU A 103 20.38 19.05 17.19
CA GLU A 103 20.73 20.47 17.05
C GLU A 103 21.29 20.83 15.67
N ASN A 104 22.12 19.95 15.10
CA ASN A 104 22.68 20.15 13.76
C ASN A 104 21.61 20.08 12.66
N LEU A 105 20.57 19.27 12.82
CA LEU A 105 19.45 19.26 11.89
C LEU A 105 18.65 20.56 12.01
N ILE A 106 18.34 21.01 13.23
CA ILE A 106 17.63 22.28 13.45
C ILE A 106 18.35 23.45 12.79
N LYS A 107 19.67 23.58 13.01
CA LYS A 107 20.48 24.65 12.41
C LYS A 107 20.42 24.61 10.88
N ASP A 108 20.57 23.42 10.29
CA ASP A 108 20.49 23.24 8.84
C ASP A 108 19.08 23.54 8.31
N LEU A 109 18.02 23.12 9.01
CA LEU A 109 16.62 23.42 8.66
C LEU A 109 16.33 24.93 8.72
N ILE A 110 16.76 25.63 9.78
CA ILE A 110 16.62 27.08 9.89
C ILE A 110 17.35 27.76 8.73
N LYS A 111 18.60 27.37 8.45
CA LYS A 111 19.37 27.92 7.32
C LYS A 111 18.68 27.70 5.97
N ILE A 112 18.03 26.56 5.78
CA ILE A 112 17.26 26.26 4.56
C ILE A 112 16.03 27.19 4.49
N MET A 113 15.26 27.30 5.56
CA MET A 113 14.06 28.15 5.61
C MET A 113 14.38 29.65 5.44
N SER A 114 15.50 30.13 5.99
CA SER A 114 15.94 31.52 5.88
C SER A 114 16.27 31.97 4.44
N LYS A 115 16.32 31.05 3.47
CA LYS A 115 16.51 31.38 2.05
C LYS A 115 15.20 31.76 1.32
N GLY A 116 14.11 31.99 2.06
CA GLY A 116 12.85 32.54 1.53
C GLY A 116 11.85 31.51 1.00
N GLY A 117 12.18 30.22 1.04
CA GLY A 117 11.32 29.14 0.52
C GLY A 117 10.51 28.37 1.58
N GLY A 118 10.45 28.86 2.83
CA GLY A 118 9.63 28.25 3.88
C GLY A 118 9.91 26.76 4.12
N ILE A 119 8.88 26.01 4.54
CA ILE A 119 8.99 24.57 4.78
C ILE A 119 9.13 23.79 3.45
N GLU A 120 8.62 24.31 2.35
CA GLU A 120 8.74 23.74 1.00
C GLU A 120 10.21 23.55 0.62
N SER A 121 11.07 24.51 0.96
CA SER A 121 12.51 24.42 0.71
C SER A 121 13.17 23.24 1.43
N ILE A 122 12.65 22.81 2.58
CA ILE A 122 13.12 21.61 3.30
C ILE A 122 12.77 20.36 2.47
N PHE A 123 11.54 20.26 1.99
CA PHE A 123 11.11 19.10 1.20
C PHE A 123 11.84 19.03 -0.14
N GLU A 124 12.07 20.16 -0.81
CA GLU A 124 12.89 20.20 -2.03
C GLU A 124 14.34 19.81 -1.76
N LYS A 125 14.90 20.19 -0.61
CA LYS A 125 16.22 19.71 -0.19
C LYS A 125 16.25 18.20 0.00
N ILE A 126 15.24 17.63 0.66
CA ILE A 126 15.13 16.19 0.90
C ILE A 126 14.98 15.42 -0.42
N LYS A 127 14.21 15.93 -1.39
CA LYS A 127 14.07 15.30 -2.71
C LYS A 127 15.40 15.28 -3.48
N ASN A 128 16.12 16.40 -3.49
CA ASN A 128 17.22 16.61 -4.45
C ASN A 128 18.63 16.37 -3.88
N ASP A 129 18.84 16.42 -2.56
CA ASP A 129 20.18 16.26 -1.96
C ASP A 129 20.34 14.92 -1.22
N ASN A 130 20.98 13.96 -1.90
CA ASN A 130 21.29 12.65 -1.33
C ASN A 130 22.26 12.70 -0.14
N ASN A 131 23.18 13.67 -0.11
CA ASN A 131 24.13 13.81 1.00
C ASN A 131 23.41 14.29 2.25
N PHE A 132 22.48 15.25 2.10
CA PHE A 132 21.61 15.70 3.17
C PHE A 132 20.74 14.58 3.72
N VAL A 133 20.10 13.81 2.83
CA VAL A 133 19.27 12.66 3.22
C VAL A 133 20.06 11.62 3.98
N LYS A 134 21.25 11.24 3.49
CA LYS A 134 22.12 10.26 4.14
C LYS A 134 22.65 10.75 5.49
N LYS A 135 23.00 12.05 5.59
CA LYS A 135 23.47 12.68 6.84
C LYS A 135 22.43 12.55 7.96
N TYR A 136 21.15 12.70 7.63
CA TYR A 136 20.05 12.73 8.59
C TYR A 136 19.16 11.49 8.59
N ARG A 137 19.52 10.45 7.83
CA ARG A 137 18.77 9.19 7.69
C ARG A 137 17.31 9.41 7.27
N LEU A 138 17.10 10.27 6.26
CA LEU A 138 15.78 10.65 5.74
C LEU A 138 15.37 9.82 4.52
N GLU A 139 15.96 8.65 4.29
CA GLU A 139 15.75 7.86 3.06
C GLU A 139 14.28 7.48 2.88
N SER A 140 13.61 6.99 3.93
CA SER A 140 12.19 6.62 3.87
C SER A 140 11.26 7.81 3.64
N LEU A 141 11.64 8.99 4.14
CA LEU A 141 10.89 10.23 3.89
C LEU A 141 11.09 10.68 2.45
N LYS A 142 12.33 10.68 1.95
CA LYS A 142 12.61 10.97 0.53
C LYS A 142 11.81 10.03 -0.37
N GLU A 143 11.83 8.72 -0.10
CA GLU A 143 11.04 7.73 -0.84
C GLU A 143 9.57 8.14 -0.87
N SER A 144 8.95 8.35 0.30
CA SER A 144 7.54 8.74 0.44
C SER A 144 7.17 10.04 -0.29
N LEU A 145 8.12 10.98 -0.39
CA LEU A 145 7.95 12.25 -1.13
C LEU A 145 8.01 12.08 -2.65
N THR A 146 8.65 11.01 -3.13
CA THR A 146 8.91 10.76 -4.56
C THR A 146 8.04 9.66 -5.17
N LEU A 147 7.18 9.00 -4.38
CA LEU A 147 6.27 7.97 -4.88
C LEU A 147 5.23 8.57 -5.84
N ASN A 148 5.18 8.03 -7.06
CA ASN A 148 4.21 8.40 -8.11
C ASN A 148 2.82 7.78 -7.91
N TYR A 149 2.64 7.01 -6.85
CA TYR A 149 1.39 6.35 -6.50
C TYR A 149 1.03 6.50 -5.01
N PRO A 150 -0.25 6.45 -4.66
CA PRO A 150 -0.69 6.34 -3.26
C PRO A 150 -0.21 5.02 -2.64
N SER A 151 0.44 5.09 -1.47
CA SER A 151 0.92 3.93 -0.72
C SER A 151 0.50 4.06 0.73
N TYR A 152 -0.27 3.08 1.22
CA TYR A 152 -0.77 3.04 2.60
C TYR A 152 -0.31 1.77 3.32
N ILE A 153 -0.15 1.87 4.64
CA ILE A 153 0.16 0.74 5.51
C ILE A 153 -0.98 0.60 6.51
N LEU A 154 -1.74 -0.49 6.40
CA LEU A 154 -2.76 -0.87 7.38
C LEU A 154 -2.13 -1.81 8.41
N ALA A 155 -1.66 -1.24 9.52
CA ALA A 155 -0.95 -1.98 10.56
C ALA A 155 -1.91 -2.72 11.51
N LEU A 156 -2.25 -3.96 11.18
CA LEU A 156 -3.00 -4.86 12.06
C LEU A 156 -2.04 -5.76 12.85
N ALA A 157 -2.44 -6.13 14.08
CA ALA A 157 -1.70 -7.08 14.91
C ALA A 157 -1.59 -8.46 14.24
N MET A 158 -0.57 -9.23 14.61
CA MET A 158 -0.41 -10.62 14.16
C MET A 158 -1.63 -11.45 14.56
N GLY A 159 -2.08 -12.34 13.67
CA GLY A 159 -3.26 -13.17 13.91
C GLY A 159 -4.60 -12.42 13.82
N ALA A 160 -4.62 -11.11 13.54
CA ALA A 160 -5.85 -10.32 13.39
C ALA A 160 -6.60 -10.59 12.06
N GLY A 161 -6.02 -11.39 11.16
CA GLY A 161 -6.61 -11.74 9.86
C GLY A 161 -6.30 -10.73 8.75
N LYS A 162 -5.02 -10.35 8.57
CA LYS A 162 -4.57 -9.41 7.52
C LYS A 162 -4.94 -9.91 6.12
N THR A 163 -4.74 -11.18 5.84
CA THR A 163 -5.07 -11.82 4.56
C THR A 163 -6.57 -11.74 4.26
N GLY A 164 -7.41 -12.02 5.27
CA GLY A 164 -8.85 -11.83 5.17
C GLY A 164 -9.24 -10.37 4.90
N LEU A 165 -8.54 -9.39 5.49
CA LEU A 165 -8.74 -7.97 5.18
C LEU A 165 -8.32 -7.62 3.75
N ILE A 166 -7.20 -8.14 3.24
CA ILE A 166 -6.78 -7.95 1.85
C ILE A 166 -7.86 -8.48 0.91
N GLY A 167 -8.34 -9.72 1.13
CA GLY A 167 -9.44 -10.30 0.37
C GLY A 167 -10.70 -9.43 0.44
N THR A 168 -11.06 -8.95 1.63
CA THR A 168 -12.20 -8.04 1.84
C THR A 168 -12.06 -6.77 1.01
N ILE A 169 -10.92 -6.09 1.05
CA ILE A 169 -10.68 -4.87 0.27
C ILE A 169 -10.84 -5.16 -1.23
N ILE A 170 -10.20 -6.21 -1.74
CA ILE A 170 -10.29 -6.61 -3.15
C ILE A 170 -11.73 -6.89 -3.56
N ALA A 171 -12.47 -7.65 -2.75
CA ALA A 171 -13.86 -8.00 -3.04
C ALA A 171 -14.76 -6.76 -3.10
N THR A 172 -14.59 -5.83 -2.16
CA THR A 172 -15.35 -4.57 -2.17
C THR A 172 -14.96 -3.67 -3.34
N GLU A 173 -13.68 -3.56 -3.70
CA GLU A 173 -13.25 -2.78 -4.86
C GLU A 173 -13.76 -3.38 -6.18
N PHE A 174 -13.71 -4.70 -6.33
CA PHE A 174 -14.22 -5.38 -7.52
C PHE A 174 -15.74 -5.24 -7.64
N ALA A 175 -16.48 -5.35 -6.53
CA ALA A 175 -17.92 -5.09 -6.50
C ALA A 175 -18.22 -3.65 -6.96
N MET A 176 -17.47 -2.66 -6.49
CA MET A 176 -17.61 -1.27 -6.92
C MET A 176 -17.26 -1.08 -8.39
N ALA A 177 -16.22 -1.75 -8.90
CA ALA A 177 -15.82 -1.70 -10.30
C ALA A 177 -16.84 -2.37 -11.24
N LEU A 178 -17.51 -3.44 -10.80
CA LEU A 178 -18.57 -4.12 -11.54
C LEU A 178 -19.85 -3.28 -11.59
N GLU A 179 -20.21 -2.65 -10.47
CA GLU A 179 -21.39 -1.80 -10.34
C GLU A 179 -21.23 -0.46 -11.08
N TYR A 180 -20.01 0.09 -11.10
CA TYR A 180 -19.68 1.36 -11.76
C TYR A 180 -18.66 1.16 -12.89
N PRO A 181 -19.00 0.45 -13.98
CA PRO A 181 -18.04 0.04 -15.00
C PRO A 181 -17.42 1.22 -15.77
N GLN A 182 -18.17 2.33 -15.87
CA GLN A 182 -17.71 3.58 -16.51
C GLN A 182 -16.68 4.34 -15.68
N ASN A 183 -16.56 4.02 -14.38
CA ASN A 183 -15.56 4.62 -13.52
C ASN A 183 -14.22 3.90 -13.71
N SER A 184 -13.21 4.63 -14.16
CA SER A 184 -11.86 4.12 -14.39
C SER A 184 -10.98 4.15 -13.14
N HIS A 185 -11.49 4.56 -11.98
CA HIS A 185 -10.68 4.70 -10.77
C HIS A 185 -10.69 3.47 -9.88
N PHE A 186 -11.74 2.63 -9.88
CA PHE A 186 -11.81 1.43 -9.05
C PHE A 186 -10.83 0.35 -9.49
N VAL A 187 -10.37 -0.44 -8.53
CA VAL A 187 -9.41 -1.53 -8.78
C VAL A 187 -10.11 -2.63 -9.58
N LYS A 188 -9.47 -3.06 -10.68
CA LYS A 188 -9.95 -4.17 -11.51
C LYS A 188 -9.01 -5.36 -11.48
N ASN A 189 -7.76 -5.20 -11.03
CA ASN A 189 -6.83 -6.29 -10.89
C ASN A 189 -6.08 -6.14 -9.56
N ALA A 190 -5.79 -7.26 -8.89
CA ALA A 190 -5.07 -7.26 -7.64
C ALA A 190 -3.85 -8.17 -7.74
N LEU A 191 -2.74 -7.70 -7.23
CA LEU A 191 -1.50 -8.45 -7.11
C LEU A 191 -1.13 -8.57 -5.63
N VAL A 192 -1.13 -9.80 -5.13
CA VAL A 192 -0.92 -10.09 -3.71
C VAL A 192 0.39 -10.84 -3.54
N PHE A 193 1.28 -10.28 -2.73
CA PHE A 193 2.57 -10.87 -2.38
C PHE A 193 2.64 -11.30 -0.92
N ALA A 194 3.17 -12.49 -0.69
CA ALA A 194 3.52 -12.97 0.65
C ALA A 194 4.99 -13.47 0.67
N PRO A 195 5.79 -13.17 1.71
CA PRO A 195 7.18 -13.60 1.79
C PRO A 195 7.31 -15.08 2.19
N GLY A 196 8.16 -15.84 1.48
CA GLY A 196 8.63 -17.18 1.88
C GLY A 196 7.76 -18.37 1.44
N LYS A 197 8.00 -19.57 2.00
CA LYS A 197 7.28 -20.83 1.68
C LYS A 197 5.80 -20.85 2.13
N THR A 198 5.34 -19.81 2.81
CA THR A 198 3.97 -19.61 3.31
C THR A 198 2.96 -19.34 2.19
N ILE A 199 3.41 -19.22 0.93
CA ILE A 199 2.58 -19.06 -0.26
C ILE A 199 1.42 -20.06 -0.27
N LEU A 200 1.66 -21.35 -0.09
CA LEU A 200 0.57 -22.33 -0.23
C LEU A 200 -0.47 -22.29 0.90
N GLY A 201 -0.10 -21.79 2.08
CA GLY A 201 -0.98 -21.65 3.24
C GLY A 201 -1.73 -20.32 3.22
N ALA A 202 -1.01 -19.21 3.29
CA ALA A 202 -1.58 -17.87 3.32
C ALA A 202 -2.29 -17.48 2.01
N LEU A 203 -1.94 -18.10 0.88
CA LEU A 203 -2.57 -17.77 -0.40
C LEU A 203 -3.78 -18.65 -0.74
N LYS A 204 -3.95 -19.83 -0.12
CA LYS A 204 -5.26 -20.48 -0.10
C LYS A 204 -6.26 -19.66 0.72
N GLU A 205 -5.80 -19.03 1.81
CA GLU A 205 -6.68 -18.21 2.63
C GLU A 205 -7.35 -17.07 1.85
N ILE A 206 -6.73 -16.51 0.79
CA ILE A 206 -7.39 -15.46 0.01
C ILE A 206 -8.56 -15.99 -0.83
N SER A 207 -8.46 -17.19 -1.42
CA SER A 207 -9.60 -17.80 -2.12
C SER A 207 -10.66 -18.31 -1.14
N ASP A 208 -10.23 -18.67 0.06
CA ASP A 208 -11.08 -19.28 1.08
C ASP A 208 -11.78 -18.23 1.99
N VAL A 209 -11.57 -16.94 1.74
CA VAL A 209 -12.33 -15.88 2.41
C VAL A 209 -13.82 -16.08 2.11
N PRO A 210 -14.71 -16.11 3.13
CA PRO A 210 -16.14 -16.26 2.93
C PRO A 210 -16.75 -14.95 2.44
N TYR A 211 -16.51 -14.63 1.16
CA TYR A 211 -16.94 -13.39 0.52
C TYR A 211 -18.46 -13.19 0.56
N GLU A 212 -19.24 -14.27 0.62
CA GLU A 212 -20.69 -14.25 0.80
C GLU A 212 -21.14 -13.68 2.16
N LYS A 213 -20.24 -13.64 3.15
CA LYS A 213 -20.47 -13.01 4.45
C LYS A 213 -19.99 -11.56 4.51
N ILE A 214 -19.30 -11.09 3.47
CA ILE A 214 -18.74 -9.74 3.37
C ILE A 214 -19.56 -8.88 2.41
N LEU A 215 -19.96 -9.43 1.27
CA LEU A 215 -20.73 -8.73 0.26
C LEU A 215 -22.22 -9.09 0.36
N PRO A 216 -23.13 -8.12 0.14
CA PRO A 216 -24.54 -8.40 -0.13
C PRO A 216 -24.70 -9.46 -1.22
N ALA A 217 -25.73 -10.31 -1.11
CA ALA A 217 -25.89 -11.50 -1.96
C ALA A 217 -25.84 -11.20 -3.48
N ARG A 218 -26.41 -10.07 -3.91
CA ARG A 218 -26.35 -9.61 -5.31
C ARG A 218 -24.90 -9.34 -5.74
N LEU A 219 -24.19 -8.50 -4.99
CA LEU A 219 -22.81 -8.11 -5.25
C LEU A 219 -21.84 -9.30 -5.14
N PHE A 220 -22.08 -10.21 -4.18
CA PHE A 220 -21.32 -11.44 -4.05
C PHE A 220 -21.44 -12.30 -5.31
N LYS A 221 -22.65 -12.49 -5.84
CA LYS A 221 -22.88 -13.28 -7.06
C LYS A 221 -22.12 -12.69 -8.25
N GLU A 222 -22.20 -11.37 -8.45
CA GLU A 222 -21.47 -10.68 -9.52
C GLU A 222 -19.95 -10.81 -9.35
N PHE A 223 -19.44 -10.61 -8.13
CA PHE A 223 -18.03 -10.77 -7.79
C PHE A 223 -17.52 -12.19 -8.07
N ILE A 224 -18.16 -13.22 -7.51
CA ILE A 224 -17.65 -14.60 -7.58
C ILE A 224 -17.72 -15.16 -9.01
N THR A 225 -18.67 -14.70 -9.83
CA THR A 225 -18.74 -15.09 -11.25
C THR A 225 -17.69 -14.39 -12.12
N SER A 226 -17.15 -13.26 -11.67
CA SER A 226 -16.20 -12.44 -12.44
C SER A 226 -14.74 -12.67 -12.07
N VAL A 227 -14.47 -12.95 -10.80
CA VAL A 227 -13.12 -13.04 -10.24
C VAL A 227 -12.35 -14.26 -10.75
N LYS A 228 -11.06 -14.07 -11.05
CA LYS A 228 -10.14 -15.13 -11.48
C LYS A 228 -8.94 -15.18 -10.55
N PHE A 229 -8.84 -16.25 -9.77
CA PHE A 229 -7.69 -16.48 -8.90
C PHE A 229 -6.56 -17.15 -9.68
N THR A 230 -5.40 -16.51 -9.71
CA THR A 230 -4.19 -17.03 -10.35
C THR A 230 -3.06 -17.15 -9.35
N TYR A 231 -2.56 -18.38 -9.17
CA TYR A 231 -1.43 -18.68 -8.29
C TYR A 231 -0.21 -19.01 -9.11
N THR A 232 0.89 -18.26 -8.92
CA THR A 232 2.13 -18.54 -9.65
C THR A 232 2.83 -19.77 -9.07
N ARG A 233 3.19 -20.72 -9.94
CA ARG A 233 3.91 -21.94 -9.56
C ARG A 233 5.40 -21.84 -9.84
N ASP A 234 6.18 -22.77 -9.32
CA ASP A 234 7.61 -22.83 -9.59
C ASP A 234 7.83 -23.36 -11.01
N GLY A 235 8.75 -22.76 -11.77
CA GLY A 235 9.05 -23.15 -13.15
C GLY A 235 8.16 -22.54 -14.25
N GLU A 236 7.09 -21.81 -13.92
CA GLU A 236 6.21 -21.17 -14.92
C GLU A 236 6.91 -20.00 -15.64
N LYS A 237 7.01 -20.04 -16.98
CA LYS A 237 7.70 -18.98 -17.75
C LYS A 237 6.93 -17.66 -17.85
N ASP A 238 5.64 -17.66 -17.55
CA ASP A 238 4.74 -16.50 -17.61
C ASP A 238 3.62 -16.66 -16.58
N ILE A 239 2.86 -15.60 -16.33
CA ILE A 239 1.65 -15.67 -15.50
C ILE A 239 0.47 -16.02 -16.42
N PRO A 240 -0.36 -17.03 -16.08
CA PRO A 240 -1.45 -17.49 -16.93
C PRO A 240 -2.67 -16.55 -16.86
N VAL A 241 -2.46 -15.27 -17.16
CA VAL A 241 -3.49 -14.23 -17.21
C VAL A 241 -3.50 -13.60 -18.59
N ILE A 242 -4.71 -13.33 -19.09
CA ILE A 242 -4.89 -12.62 -20.36
C ILE A 242 -4.48 -11.16 -20.15
N ARG A 243 -3.53 -10.68 -20.95
CA ARG A 243 -3.07 -9.28 -20.90
C ARG A 243 -4.24 -8.32 -21.14
N GLY A 244 -4.27 -7.21 -20.39
CA GLY A 244 -5.38 -6.25 -20.46
C GLY A 244 -6.72 -6.72 -19.89
N SER A 245 -6.81 -7.94 -19.36
CA SER A 245 -8.05 -8.44 -18.77
C SER A 245 -8.33 -7.87 -17.37
N ASN A 246 -9.59 -8.00 -16.94
CA ASN A 246 -10.07 -7.52 -15.65
C ASN A 246 -10.40 -8.67 -14.71
N PHE A 247 -10.49 -8.31 -13.44
CA PHE A 247 -10.92 -9.10 -12.29
C PHE A 247 -9.99 -10.28 -11.97
N ASN A 248 -8.69 -10.10 -12.20
CA ASN A 248 -7.67 -11.07 -11.82
C ASN A 248 -7.14 -10.77 -10.42
N ILE A 249 -7.09 -11.80 -9.59
CA ILE A 249 -6.34 -11.81 -8.32
C ILE A 249 -5.12 -12.69 -8.55
N ILE A 250 -3.97 -12.04 -8.76
CA ILE A 250 -2.69 -12.70 -8.98
C ILE A 250 -1.97 -12.80 -7.67
N VAL A 251 -1.54 -14.01 -7.35
CA VAL A 251 -1.04 -14.33 -6.04
C VAL A 251 0.32 -15.02 -6.18
N THR A 252 1.37 -14.41 -5.65
CA THR A 252 2.75 -14.80 -5.95
C THR A 252 3.73 -14.50 -4.82
N ASN A 253 4.88 -15.19 -4.79
CA ASN A 253 5.98 -14.80 -3.92
C ASN A 253 6.61 -13.49 -4.42
N THR A 254 7.04 -12.67 -3.48
CA THR A 254 7.97 -11.56 -3.66
C THR A 254 9.19 -11.95 -4.52
N GLU A 255 9.73 -13.16 -4.36
CA GLU A 255 10.88 -13.65 -5.12
C GLU A 255 10.61 -13.83 -6.64
N LYS A 256 9.36 -14.10 -7.03
CA LYS A 256 8.99 -14.50 -8.41
C LYS A 256 8.77 -13.34 -9.38
N ILE A 257 8.61 -12.15 -8.84
CA ILE A 257 8.27 -10.90 -9.56
C ILE A 257 9.36 -9.83 -9.40
N ARG A 258 10.38 -10.11 -8.61
CA ARG A 258 11.46 -9.17 -8.32
C ARG A 258 12.27 -8.84 -9.59
N ILE A 259 12.38 -7.56 -9.94
CA ILE A 259 13.36 -7.10 -10.95
C ILE A 259 14.77 -7.53 -10.49
N GLN A 260 15.41 -8.38 -11.29
CA GLN A 260 16.79 -8.78 -11.08
C GLN A 260 17.69 -7.79 -11.81
N LYS A 261 18.45 -6.98 -11.07
CA LYS A 261 19.35 -5.99 -11.66
C LYS A 261 20.51 -6.72 -12.35
N GLN A 262 20.78 -6.35 -13.60
CA GLN A 262 22.05 -6.62 -14.27
C GLN A 262 23.22 -6.20 -13.38
N SER A 263 24.13 -7.13 -13.09
CA SER A 263 25.53 -6.76 -12.89
C SER A 263 26.23 -6.82 -14.24
N ILE A 264 26.10 -5.77 -15.06
CA ILE A 264 27.18 -5.47 -16.01
C ILE A 264 28.30 -4.89 -15.14
N SER A 265 29.01 -5.78 -14.44
CA SER A 265 30.34 -5.49 -13.94
C SER A 265 31.28 -5.49 -15.14
N LYS A 266 32.22 -4.55 -15.17
CA LYS A 266 33.32 -4.42 -16.14
C LYS A 266 34.25 -5.66 -16.25
N SER A 267 33.82 -6.82 -15.73
CA SER A 267 34.50 -8.11 -15.75
C SER A 267 33.93 -9.12 -16.75
N LEU A 268 32.90 -8.76 -17.55
CA LEU A 268 32.51 -9.47 -18.79
C LEU A 268 33.69 -9.66 -19.77
N ILE A 269 34.84 -9.03 -19.49
CA ILE A 269 36.04 -8.97 -20.33
C ILE A 269 37.00 -10.15 -20.08
N ARG A 270 36.83 -11.02 -19.08
CA ARG A 270 37.87 -12.03 -18.83
C ARG A 270 37.35 -13.33 -18.28
N ASN A 271 36.89 -14.18 -19.21
CA ASN A 271 37.01 -15.64 -19.21
C ASN A 271 36.86 -16.32 -17.84
N LEU A 272 35.72 -16.97 -17.57
CA LEU A 272 35.58 -18.27 -16.88
C LEU A 272 34.11 -18.49 -16.48
N PHE A 273 33.57 -19.67 -16.81
CA PHE A 273 32.23 -20.24 -16.54
C PHE A 273 31.10 -19.96 -17.56
N THR A 274 30.94 -20.89 -18.50
CA THR A 274 30.03 -20.82 -19.67
C THR A 274 28.62 -21.40 -19.48
N ASP A 275 28.20 -21.79 -18.27
CA ASP A 275 26.83 -22.35 -18.07
C ASP A 275 25.94 -21.53 -17.12
N LEU A 276 26.50 -20.71 -16.22
CA LEU A 276 25.71 -19.92 -15.27
C LEU A 276 25.11 -18.64 -15.89
N SER A 277 25.76 -18.07 -16.92
CA SER A 277 25.27 -16.84 -17.57
C SER A 277 23.96 -17.05 -18.33
N LYS A 278 23.78 -18.20 -18.97
CA LYS A 278 22.55 -18.54 -19.70
C LYS A 278 21.35 -18.74 -18.77
N GLU A 279 21.56 -19.36 -17.60
CA GLU A 279 20.48 -19.52 -16.62
C GLU A 279 20.02 -18.18 -16.04
N GLU A 280 20.96 -17.27 -15.76
CA GLU A 280 20.63 -15.94 -15.25
C GLU A 280 19.89 -15.10 -16.31
N GLU A 281 20.32 -15.16 -17.57
CA GLU A 281 19.62 -14.52 -18.69
C GLU A 281 18.19 -15.05 -18.86
N VAL A 282 18.00 -16.38 -18.83
CA VAL A 282 16.67 -17.00 -18.94
C VAL A 282 15.78 -16.62 -17.74
N LYS A 283 16.33 -16.61 -16.52
CA LYS A 283 15.60 -16.17 -15.32
C LYS A 283 15.17 -14.70 -15.42
N GLN A 284 16.02 -13.84 -15.99
CA GLN A 284 15.72 -12.43 -16.22
C GLN A 284 14.64 -12.25 -17.29
N GLU A 285 14.73 -12.95 -18.41
CA GLU A 285 13.74 -12.88 -19.49
C GLU A 285 12.35 -13.34 -18.99
N ILE A 286 12.30 -14.40 -18.19
CA ILE A 286 11.08 -14.87 -17.53
C ILE A 286 10.54 -13.82 -16.55
N ALA A 287 11.39 -13.22 -15.72
CA ALA A 287 10.97 -12.17 -14.79
C ALA A 287 10.40 -10.95 -15.53
N ASN A 288 11.07 -10.51 -16.60
CA ASN A 288 10.61 -9.42 -17.46
C ASN A 288 9.27 -9.76 -18.12
N ARG A 289 9.09 -10.99 -18.60
CA ARG A 289 7.84 -11.43 -19.22
C ARG A 289 6.67 -11.43 -18.23
N ARG A 290 6.88 -11.96 -17.02
CA ARG A 290 5.89 -11.91 -15.93
C ARG A 290 5.54 -10.46 -15.56
N LEU A 291 6.53 -9.59 -15.47
CA LEU A 291 6.33 -8.16 -15.19
C LEU A 291 5.55 -7.45 -16.29
N GLN A 292 5.85 -7.72 -17.56
CA GLN A 292 5.08 -7.19 -18.68
C GLN A 292 3.62 -7.64 -18.65
N THR A 293 3.37 -8.91 -18.30
CA THR A 293 2.02 -9.44 -18.14
C THR A 293 1.28 -8.70 -17.03
N ILE A 294 1.91 -8.48 -15.87
CA ILE A 294 1.31 -7.70 -14.77
C ILE A 294 1.09 -6.24 -15.17
N ALA A 295 2.10 -5.59 -15.77
CA ALA A 295 2.04 -4.18 -16.21
C ALA A 295 0.96 -3.93 -17.26
N SER A 296 0.56 -4.97 -18.01
CA SER A 296 -0.52 -4.86 -18.99
C SER A 296 -1.92 -4.81 -18.36
N LEU A 297 -2.05 -5.08 -17.06
CA LEU A 297 -3.34 -5.15 -16.39
C LEU A 297 -3.81 -3.76 -15.96
N PRO A 298 -5.02 -3.32 -16.38
CA PRO A 298 -5.54 -2.02 -15.98
C PRO A 298 -5.90 -2.02 -14.49
N ASN A 299 -5.83 -0.83 -13.88
CA ASN A 299 -6.31 -0.58 -12.51
C ASN A 299 -5.80 -1.61 -11.50
N LEU A 300 -4.49 -1.83 -11.52
CA LEU A 300 -3.80 -2.77 -10.66
C LEU A 300 -3.61 -2.21 -9.24
N ALA A 301 -4.12 -2.91 -8.24
CA ALA A 301 -3.75 -2.70 -6.84
C ALA A 301 -2.72 -3.74 -6.40
N ILE A 302 -1.76 -3.30 -5.61
CA ILE A 302 -0.67 -4.14 -5.11
C ILE A 302 -0.80 -4.26 -3.59
N PHE A 303 -0.88 -5.49 -3.10
CA PHE A 303 -0.99 -5.82 -1.69
C PHE A 303 0.21 -6.65 -1.25
N SER A 304 0.83 -6.24 -0.15
CA SER A 304 1.89 -7.00 0.52
C SER A 304 1.35 -7.51 1.85
N ASP A 305 1.17 -8.82 1.94
CA ASP A 305 1.02 -9.47 3.23
C ASP A 305 2.38 -9.50 3.93
N GLU A 306 2.38 -9.25 5.23
CA GLU A 306 3.59 -9.01 6.02
C GLU A 306 4.54 -7.91 5.51
N ALA A 307 3.95 -6.75 5.23
CA ALA A 307 4.64 -5.50 4.93
C ALA A 307 5.75 -5.13 5.95
N HIS A 308 5.79 -5.67 7.17
CA HIS A 308 6.86 -5.39 8.13
C HIS A 308 8.16 -6.18 7.87
N HIS A 309 8.07 -7.36 7.24
CA HIS A 309 9.22 -8.07 6.69
C HIS A 309 9.68 -7.48 5.36
N THR A 310 8.73 -6.86 4.65
CA THR A 310 9.04 -6.01 3.52
C THR A 310 9.71 -4.75 4.07
N TYR A 311 9.05 -3.75 4.64
CA TYR A 311 9.57 -2.40 4.95
C TYR A 311 10.39 -2.23 6.25
N GLY A 312 10.97 -3.28 6.84
CA GLY A 312 11.78 -3.22 8.06
C GLY A 312 13.26 -2.83 7.83
N GLN A 313 13.93 -2.25 8.85
CA GLN A 313 15.32 -1.75 8.76
C GLN A 313 16.40 -2.80 8.41
N ALA A 314 16.06 -4.10 8.39
CA ALA A 314 17.04 -5.19 8.29
C ALA A 314 17.11 -5.91 6.92
N LEU A 315 16.46 -5.43 5.86
CA LEU A 315 16.44 -6.12 4.55
C LEU A 315 16.57 -5.19 3.33
N ASP A 316 17.57 -4.32 3.40
CA ASP A 316 17.75 -3.15 2.56
C ASP A 316 17.93 -3.41 1.04
N LYS A 317 18.25 -4.65 0.62
CA LYS A 317 18.40 -5.02 -0.81
C LYS A 317 17.15 -5.66 -1.42
N GLU A 318 16.47 -6.54 -0.69
CA GLU A 318 15.29 -7.24 -1.23
C GLU A 318 14.11 -6.28 -1.33
N LEU A 319 13.94 -5.44 -0.30
CA LEU A 319 13.04 -4.30 -0.27
C LEU A 319 13.10 -3.40 -1.48
N LYS A 320 14.31 -2.92 -1.81
CA LYS A 320 14.54 -2.02 -2.93
C LYS A 320 14.07 -2.63 -4.24
N ARG A 321 14.16 -3.95 -4.39
CA ARG A 321 13.74 -4.63 -5.62
C ARG A 321 12.24 -4.85 -5.70
N VAL A 322 11.57 -5.12 -4.57
CA VAL A 322 10.09 -5.12 -4.52
C VAL A 322 9.58 -3.73 -4.84
N ARG A 323 10.17 -2.69 -4.25
CA ARG A 323 9.85 -1.30 -4.57
C ARG A 323 10.11 -0.96 -6.03
N GLN A 324 11.28 -1.29 -6.59
CA GLN A 324 11.54 -1.14 -8.02
C GLN A 324 10.51 -1.85 -8.89
N THR A 325 10.04 -3.02 -8.47
CA THR A 325 8.99 -3.75 -9.17
C THR A 325 7.67 -2.98 -9.12
N VAL A 326 7.27 -2.51 -7.94
CA VAL A 326 6.05 -1.69 -7.79
C VAL A 326 6.17 -0.39 -8.59
N ASP A 327 7.32 0.29 -8.54
CA ASP A 327 7.59 1.54 -9.27
C ASP A 327 7.59 1.32 -10.79
N TYR A 328 7.95 0.14 -11.27
CA TYR A 328 7.82 -0.23 -12.69
C TYR A 328 6.36 -0.46 -13.11
N LEU A 329 5.51 -0.87 -12.17
CA LEU A 329 4.10 -1.20 -12.43
C LEU A 329 3.15 0.00 -12.26
N ALA A 330 3.61 1.10 -11.65
CA ALA A 330 2.81 2.27 -11.30
C ALA A 330 2.98 3.42 -12.30
#